data_AF-A0A9D6M6M5-F1
#
_entry.id   AF-A0A9D6M6M5-F1
#
_cell.length_a   1.000
_cell.length_b   1.000
_cell.length_c   1.000
_cell.angle_alpha   90.00
_cell.angle_beta   90.00
_cell.angle_gamma   90.00
#
_symmetry.space_group_name_H-M   'P 1'
#
loop_
_entity.id
_entity.type
_entity.pdbx_description
1 polymer ?
#
loop_
_entity_poly.entity_id
_entity_poly.type
_entity_poly.pdbx_seq_one_letter_code
_entity_poly.pdbx_strand_id
1 'polypeptide(L)'
;MSASTILAQNSRFKIGWIILLVSAALMTLNHLGLIFFLGNPTLFAGFAAFNLYAFMVILIPFRRGEKWAWVTTWILPIGLAAPAFIAGNGNIAIFYYAVAAVCVLGLLLTMRDFFSRS
;
A
#
# COMPACT_ATOMS: atom_id res chain seq x y z
N MET A 1 -28.54 -12.86 3.65
CA MET A 1 -27.37 -12.47 4.48
C MET A 1 -26.25 -13.46 4.16
N SER A 2 -25.22 -13.03 3.43
CA SER A 2 -24.09 -13.91 3.10
C SER A 2 -23.13 -13.92 4.28
N ALA A 3 -22.88 -15.11 4.86
CA ALA A 3 -21.91 -15.31 5.91
C ALA A 3 -20.54 -14.87 5.38
N SER A 4 -19.97 -13.82 5.97
CA SER A 4 -18.59 -13.41 5.72
C SER A 4 -17.70 -14.50 6.28
N THR A 5 -17.35 -15.47 5.44
CA THR A 5 -16.26 -16.38 5.67
C THR A 5 -15.00 -15.52 5.72
N ILE A 6 -14.59 -15.17 6.93
CA ILE A 6 -13.19 -14.83 7.19
C ILE A 6 -12.43 -16.07 6.71
N LEU A 7 -11.89 -16.00 5.49
CA LEU A 7 -10.97 -17.00 4.96
C LEU A 7 -10.04 -17.39 6.12
N ALA A 8 -9.88 -18.67 6.40
CA ALA A 8 -8.86 -19.13 7.32
C ALA A 8 -7.51 -18.68 6.74
N GLN A 9 -7.08 -17.46 7.07
CA GLN A 9 -6.02 -16.79 6.33
C GLN A 9 -4.71 -17.52 6.60
N ASN A 10 -4.17 -18.11 5.54
CA ASN A 10 -2.84 -18.69 5.51
C ASN A 10 -1.82 -17.68 6.04
N SER A 11 -0.82 -18.13 6.81
CA SER A 11 0.22 -17.25 7.38
C SER A 11 0.87 -16.35 6.32
N ARG A 12 0.98 -16.85 5.07
CA ARG A 12 1.47 -16.06 3.93
C ARG A 12 0.61 -14.83 3.62
N PHE A 13 -0.71 -15.00 3.59
CA PHE A 13 -1.64 -13.89 3.38
C PHE A 13 -1.49 -12.85 4.50
N LYS A 14 -1.48 -13.30 5.76
CA LYS A 14 -1.36 -12.41 6.92
C LYS A 14 -0.08 -11.58 6.86
N ILE A 15 1.04 -12.20 6.52
CA ILE A 15 2.33 -11.50 6.35
C ILE A 15 2.22 -10.45 5.24
N GLY A 16 1.76 -10.84 4.04
CA GLY A 16 1.63 -9.91 2.91
C GLY A 16 0.68 -8.74 3.21
N TRP A 17 -0.45 -9.04 3.85
CA TRP A 17 -1.42 -8.03 4.27
C TRP A 17 -0.86 -7.07 5.32
N ILE A 18 -0.17 -7.56 6.35
CA ILE A 18 0.48 -6.71 7.36
C ILE A 18 1.56 -5.83 6.73
N ILE A 19 2.38 -6.38 5.83
CA ILE A 19 3.40 -5.62 5.10
C ILE A 19 2.79 -4.43 4.36
N LEU A 20 1.70 -4.68 3.62
CA LEU A 20 0.99 -3.63 2.88
C LEU A 20 0.37 -2.60 3.81
N LEU A 21 -0.31 -3.06 4.87
CA LEU A 21 -1.02 -2.20 5.80
C LEU A 21 -0.06 -1.29 6.58
N VAL A 22 1.05 -1.85 7.07
CA VAL A 22 2.09 -1.10 7.79
C VAL A 22 2.79 -0.12 6.86
N SER A 23 3.14 -0.54 5.64
CA SER A 23 3.74 0.36 4.65
C SER A 23 2.84 1.56 4.34
N ALA A 24 1.55 1.32 4.05
CA ALA A 24 0.60 2.39 3.77
C ALA A 24 0.38 3.32 4.98
N ALA A 25 0.32 2.75 6.20
CA ALA A 25 0.17 3.53 7.43
C ALA A 25 1.40 4.41 7.70
N LEU A 26 2.60 3.84 7.65
CA LEU A 26 3.84 4.59 7.85
C LEU A 26 4.01 5.69 6.80
N MET A 27 3.70 5.41 5.53
CA MET A 27 3.75 6.42 4.49
C MET A 27 2.70 7.52 4.69
N THR A 28 1.50 7.18 5.16
CA THR A 28 0.49 8.18 5.53
C THR A 28 1.01 9.10 6.64
N LEU A 29 1.50 8.51 7.73
CA LEU A 29 2.02 9.26 8.88
C LEU A 29 3.24 10.10 8.52
N ASN A 30 4.16 9.56 7.71
CA ASN A 30 5.34 10.27 7.22
C ASN A 30 4.92 11.54 6.47
N HIS A 31 4.05 11.41 5.46
CA HIS A 31 3.64 12.58 4.67
C HIS A 31 2.80 13.56 5.48
N LEU A 32 1.96 13.10 6.43
CA LEU A 32 1.28 13.99 7.37
C LEU A 32 2.27 14.79 8.22
N GLY A 33 3.33 14.15 8.70
CA GLY A 33 4.40 14.84 9.44
C GLY A 33 5.09 15.89 8.57
N LEU A 34 5.47 15.52 7.34
CA LEU A 34 6.21 16.42 6.43
C LEU A 34 5.45 17.70 6.09
N ILE A 35 4.12 17.74 6.18
CA ILE A 35 3.32 18.97 6.04
C ILE A 35 3.82 20.08 6.97
N PHE A 36 4.25 19.73 8.19
CA PHE A 36 4.65 20.69 9.22
C PHE A 36 6.14 21.03 9.20
N PHE A 37 6.97 20.20 8.55
CA PHE A 37 8.42 20.34 8.56
C PHE A 37 9.00 20.85 7.24
N LEU A 38 8.28 20.70 6.12
CA LEU A 38 8.77 21.06 4.78
C LEU A 38 7.86 22.09 4.10
N GLY A 39 8.46 22.99 3.31
CA GLY A 39 7.79 24.14 2.68
C GLY A 39 6.85 23.83 1.51
N ASN A 40 6.30 22.62 1.41
CA ASN A 40 5.40 22.22 0.32
C ASN A 40 4.17 21.43 0.82
N PRO A 41 3.31 22.05 1.66
CA PRO A 41 2.24 21.36 2.38
C PRO A 41 1.20 20.72 1.44
N THR A 42 0.91 21.33 0.29
CA THR A 42 -0.05 20.79 -0.69
C THR A 42 0.43 19.47 -1.28
N LEU A 43 1.74 19.36 -1.60
CA LEU A 43 2.33 18.12 -2.10
C LEU A 43 2.23 17.00 -1.06
N PHE A 44 2.61 17.30 0.19
CA PHE A 44 2.59 16.30 1.26
C PHE A 44 1.16 15.91 1.66
N ALA A 45 0.21 16.84 1.63
CA ALA A 45 -1.21 16.54 1.82
C ALA A 45 -1.74 15.60 0.73
N GLY A 46 -1.35 15.81 -0.54
CA GLY A 46 -1.70 14.92 -1.65
C GLY A 46 -1.18 13.50 -1.44
N PHE A 47 0.10 13.34 -1.07
CA PHE A 47 0.65 12.03 -0.75
C PHE A 47 0.03 11.41 0.50
N ALA A 48 -0.28 12.18 1.54
CA ALA A 48 -0.94 11.69 2.74
C ALA A 48 -2.33 11.12 2.40
N ALA A 49 -3.13 11.87 1.64
CA ALA A 49 -4.46 11.42 1.20
C ALA A 49 -4.37 10.17 0.31
N PHE A 50 -3.42 10.13 -0.62
CA PHE A 50 -3.14 8.96 -1.46
C PHE A 50 -2.81 7.71 -0.64
N ASN A 51 -1.89 7.81 0.32
CA ASN A 51 -1.49 6.67 1.15
C ASN A 51 -2.62 6.25 2.11
N LEU A 52 -3.41 7.20 2.61
CA LEU A 52 -4.57 6.91 3.45
C LEU A 52 -5.66 6.17 2.66
N TYR A 53 -5.90 6.58 1.42
CA TYR A 53 -6.81 5.87 0.52
C TYR A 53 -6.34 4.41 0.31
N ALA A 54 -5.06 4.22 -0.01
CA ALA A 54 -4.50 2.88 -0.17
C ALA A 54 -4.63 2.06 1.13
N PHE A 55 -4.36 2.67 2.30
CA PHE A 55 -4.55 2.05 3.60
C PHE A 55 -5.99 1.57 3.82
N MET A 56 -6.99 2.39 3.49
CA MET A 56 -8.40 2.01 3.61
C MET A 56 -8.78 0.85 2.69
N VAL A 57 -8.28 0.85 1.45
CA VAL A 57 -8.47 -0.25 0.49
C VAL A 57 -7.84 -1.55 1.02
N ILE A 58 -6.62 -1.47 1.59
CA ILE A 58 -5.91 -2.62 2.16
C ILE A 58 -6.61 -3.14 3.43
N LEU A 59 -7.13 -2.22 4.26
CA LEU A 59 -7.74 -2.56 5.55
C LEU A 59 -9.08 -3.27 5.38
N ILE A 60 -9.90 -2.83 4.42
CA ILE A 60 -11.30 -3.26 4.30
C ILE A 60 -11.50 -4.22 3.11
N PRO A 61 -11.59 -3.77 1.84
CA PRO A 61 -11.94 -4.67 0.74
C PRO A 61 -10.83 -5.69 0.40
N PHE A 62 -9.55 -5.32 0.56
CA PHE A 62 -8.45 -6.27 0.38
C PHE A 62 -8.49 -7.37 1.46
N ARG A 63 -8.72 -7.01 2.72
CA ARG A 63 -8.88 -8.00 3.81
C ARG A 63 -10.07 -8.94 3.59
N ARG A 64 -11.12 -8.46 2.92
CA ARG A 64 -12.30 -9.25 2.51
C ARG A 64 -12.02 -10.19 1.33
N GLY A 65 -10.84 -10.15 0.73
CA GLY A 65 -10.50 -10.98 -0.44
C GLY A 65 -11.13 -10.47 -1.75
N GLU A 66 -11.54 -9.20 -1.81
CA GLU A 66 -12.13 -8.64 -3.03
C GLU A 66 -11.07 -8.47 -4.13
N LYS A 67 -11.20 -9.20 -5.24
CA LYS A 67 -10.17 -9.25 -6.30
C LYS A 67 -9.81 -7.90 -6.89
N TRP A 68 -10.79 -7.00 -7.03
CA TRP A 68 -10.54 -5.65 -7.51
C TRP A 68 -9.64 -4.86 -6.56
N ALA A 69 -9.74 -5.09 -5.24
CA ALA A 69 -8.92 -4.42 -4.24
C ALA A 69 -7.45 -4.84 -4.35
N TRP A 70 -7.18 -6.10 -4.70
CA TRP A 70 -5.81 -6.53 -5.00
C TRP A 70 -5.25 -5.82 -6.23
N VAL A 71 -6.03 -5.75 -7.31
CA VAL A 71 -5.61 -5.09 -8.56
C VAL A 71 -5.37 -3.60 -8.33
N THR A 72 -6.28 -2.90 -7.64
CA THR A 72 -6.15 -1.46 -7.38
C THR A 72 -5.02 -1.14 -6.40
N THR A 73 -4.66 -2.06 -5.50
CA THR A 73 -3.54 -1.85 -4.57
C THR A 73 -2.19 -1.72 -5.28
N TRP A 74 -2.04 -2.14 -6.54
CA TRP A 74 -0.86 -1.84 -7.36
C TRP A 74 -0.61 -0.34 -7.58
N ILE A 75 -1.65 0.48 -7.46
CA ILE A 75 -1.53 1.94 -7.49
C ILE A 75 -0.58 2.42 -6.39
N LEU A 76 -0.54 1.76 -5.22
CA LEU A 76 0.35 2.13 -4.12
C LEU A 76 1.84 2.06 -4.51
N PRO A 77 2.44 0.89 -4.85
CA PRO A 77 3.84 0.84 -5.23
C PRO A 77 4.16 1.66 -6.49
N ILE A 78 3.23 1.77 -7.45
CA ILE A 78 3.42 2.60 -8.64
C ILE A 78 3.48 4.09 -8.26
N GLY A 79 2.55 4.56 -7.43
CA GLY A 79 2.49 5.94 -6.96
C GLY A 79 3.63 6.34 -6.02
N LEU A 80 4.38 5.37 -5.48
CA LEU A 80 5.63 5.60 -4.78
C LEU A 80 6.83 5.65 -5.75
N ALA A 81 6.92 4.68 -6.67
CA ALA A 81 8.06 4.55 -7.56
C ALA A 81 8.09 5.60 -8.70
N ALA A 82 6.93 5.95 -9.26
CA ALA A 82 6.88 6.86 -10.41
C ALA A 82 7.30 8.30 -10.06
N PRO A 83 6.83 8.93 -8.96
CA PRO A 83 7.33 10.24 -8.57
C PRO A 83 8.82 10.22 -8.20
N ALA A 84 9.29 9.13 -7.56
CA ALA A 84 10.71 8.96 -7.24
C ALA A 84 11.59 8.92 -8.50
N PHE A 85 11.12 8.27 -9.56
CA PHE A 85 11.78 8.24 -10.86
C PHE A 85 11.81 9.61 -11.55
N ILE A 86 10.68 10.32 -11.54
CA ILE A 86 10.54 11.61 -12.23
C ILE A 86 11.32 12.72 -11.49
N ALA A 87 11.30 12.73 -10.16
CA ALA A 87 11.91 13.79 -9.36
C ALA A 87 13.45 13.76 -9.37
N GLY A 88 14.08 12.63 -9.75
CA GLY A 88 15.53 12.52 -9.93
C GLY A 88 16.38 12.69 -8.67
N ASN A 89 15.79 12.84 -7.49
CA ASN A 89 16.51 13.03 -6.23
C ASN A 89 16.91 11.67 -5.62
N GLY A 90 18.09 11.17 -5.99
CA GLY A 90 18.56 9.82 -5.64
C GLY A 90 18.53 9.49 -4.15
N ASN A 91 18.81 10.46 -3.27
CA ASN A 91 18.84 10.23 -1.82
C ASN A 91 17.45 9.96 -1.23
N ILE A 92 16.40 10.57 -1.79
CA ILE A 92 15.03 10.35 -1.33
C ILE A 92 14.39 9.20 -2.10
N ALA A 93 14.68 9.10 -3.40
CA ALA A 93 14.13 8.08 -4.29
C ALA A 93 14.40 6.66 -3.80
N ILE A 94 15.56 6.40 -3.19
CA ILE A 94 15.89 5.08 -2.66
C ILE A 94 14.89 4.60 -1.59
N PHE A 95 14.40 5.50 -0.72
CA PHE A 95 13.41 5.15 0.29
C PHE A 95 12.06 4.82 -0.34
N TYR A 96 11.62 5.60 -1.32
CA TYR A 96 10.38 5.33 -2.04
C TYR A 96 10.44 4.02 -2.83
N TYR A 97 11.58 3.71 -3.47
CA TYR A 97 11.78 2.43 -4.15
C TYR A 97 11.82 1.25 -3.18
N ALA A 98 12.47 1.40 -2.02
CA ALA A 98 12.48 0.36 -1.00
C ALA A 98 11.06 0.04 -0.51
N VAL A 99 10.26 1.07 -0.19
CA VAL A 99 8.86 0.86 0.22
C VAL A 99 8.02 0.29 -0.93
N ALA A 100 8.21 0.75 -2.17
CA ALA A 100 7.52 0.19 -3.33
C ALA A 100 7.84 -1.31 -3.52
N ALA A 101 9.11 -1.71 -3.38
CA ALA A 101 9.52 -3.10 -3.46
C ALA A 101 8.88 -3.95 -2.34
N VAL A 102 8.85 -3.43 -1.12
CA VAL A 102 8.17 -4.08 0.03
C VAL A 102 6.67 -4.25 -0.23
N CYS A 103 6.00 -3.24 -0.79
CA CYS A 103 4.60 -3.33 -1.20
C CYS A 103 4.39 -4.37 -2.31
N VAL A 104 5.27 -4.42 -3.32
CA VAL A 104 5.20 -5.46 -4.36
C VAL A 104 5.34 -6.85 -3.74
N LEU A 105 6.27 -7.06 -2.82
CA LEU A 105 6.39 -8.33 -2.09
C LEU A 105 5.10 -8.67 -1.34
N GLY A 106 4.49 -7.71 -0.65
CA GLY A 106 3.21 -7.88 0.02
C GLY A 106 2.09 -8.33 -0.94
N LEU A 107 1.97 -7.68 -2.10
CA LEU A 107 1.00 -8.04 -3.15
C LEU A 107 1.22 -9.44 -3.71
N LEU A 108 2.48 -9.80 -3.99
CA LEU A 108 2.84 -11.11 -4.52
C LEU A 108 2.58 -12.22 -3.51
N LEU A 109 2.84 -11.98 -2.22
CA LEU A 109 2.57 -12.94 -1.16
C LEU A 109 1.09 -13.27 -1.02
N THR A 110 0.20 -12.30 -1.25
CA THR A 110 -1.25 -12.51 -1.17
C THR A 110 -1.87 -12.97 -2.51
N MET A 111 -1.14 -12.89 -3.63
CA MET A 111 -1.68 -13.14 -4.97
C MET A 111 -2.42 -14.47 -5.08
N ARG A 112 -1.87 -15.55 -4.50
CA ARG A 112 -2.48 -16.88 -4.56
C ARG A 112 -3.83 -16.92 -3.85
N ASP A 113 -3.99 -16.23 -2.72
CA ASP A 113 -5.26 -16.22 -1.99
C ASP A 113 -6.37 -15.48 -2.75
N PHE A 114 -6.03 -14.51 -3.61
CA PHE A 114 -7.00 -13.81 -4.46
C PHE A 114 -7.33 -14.53 -5.77
N PHE A 115 -6.38 -15.28 -6.36
CA PHE A 115 -6.52 -15.82 -7.71
C PHE A 115 -6.42 -17.34 -7.83
N SER A 116 -6.00 -18.07 -6.79
CA SER A 116 -6.20 -19.52 -6.78
C SER A 116 -7.70 -19.79 -6.63
N ARG A 117 -8.28 -20.45 -7.63
CA ARG A 117 -9.67 -20.90 -7.59
C ARG A 117 -9.75 -22.24 -6.85
N SER A 118 -10.85 -22.39 -6.12
CA SER A 118 -11.42 -23.64 -5.58
C SER A 118 -11.43 -24.77 -6.58
#